data_AF-A0A1H3Z1V9-F1
#
_entry.id   AF-A0A1H3Z1V9-F1
#
_cell.length_a   1.000
_cell.length_b   1.000
_cell.length_c   1.000
_cell.angle_alpha   90.00
_cell.angle_beta   90.00
_cell.angle_gamma   90.00
#
_symmetry.space_group_name_H-M   'P 1'
#
loop_
_entity.id
_entity.type
_entity.pdbx_description
1 polymer ?
#
loop_
_entity_poly.entity_id
_entity_poly.type
_entity_poly.pdbx_seq_one_letter_code
_entity_poly.pdbx_strand_id
1 'polypeptide(L)' 'MTTGEQQLVITEMQVNDIKADKAVAGDVRTFQLPFRIRLSDKLYKVLN' A
#
# COMPACT_ATOMS: atom_id res chain seq x y z
N MET A 1 1.10 0.00 -25.25
CA MET A 1 0.36 -0.01 -23.97
C MET A 1 1.20 -0.79 -22.98
N THR A 2 1.85 -0.13 -22.02
CA THR A 2 2.55 -0.85 -20.96
C THR A 2 1.53 -1.19 -19.89
N THR A 3 1.37 -2.48 -19.59
CA THR A 3 0.73 -2.94 -18.36
C THR A 3 1.67 -2.58 -17.21
N GLY A 4 1.71 -1.30 -16.84
CA GLY A 4 2.69 -0.76 -15.90
C GLY A 4 2.39 -1.23 -14.48
N GLU A 5 2.87 -2.42 -14.12
CA GLU A 5 2.96 -2.82 -12.72
C GLU A 5 3.97 -1.91 -12.02
N GLN A 6 3.66 -1.53 -10.78
CA GLN A 6 4.55 -0.81 -9.89
C GLN A 6 4.67 -1.60 -8.59
N GLN A 7 5.88 -1.74 -8.08
CA GLN A 7 6.15 -2.42 -6.82
C GLN A 7 6.71 -1.42 -5.80
N LEU A 8 6.35 -1.64 -4.55
CA LEU A 8 6.64 -0.80 -3.40
C LEU A 8 6.99 -1.71 -2.23
N VAL A 9 8.06 -1.38 -1.52
CA VAL A 9 8.32 -1.92 -0.19
C VAL A 9 7.83 -0.90 0.83
N ILE A 10 6.81 -1.26 1.61
CA ILE A 10 6.31 -0.40 2.68
C ILE A 10 7.34 -0.41 3.82
N THR A 11 8.01 0.72 4.03
CA THR A 11 8.99 0.90 5.12
C THR A 11 8.37 1.49 6.38
N GLU A 12 7.37 2.36 6.23
CA GLU A 12 6.62 2.95 7.33
C GLU A 12 5.14 3.06 6.94
N MET A 13 4.25 2.77 7.90
CA MET A 13 2.82 2.93 7.73
C MET A 13 2.15 3.36 9.03
N GLN A 14 0.96 3.95 8.89
CA GLN A 14 0.06 4.24 9.99
C GLN A 14 -1.17 3.35 9.86
N VAL A 15 -1.64 2.85 10.99
CA VAL A 15 -2.82 2.02 11.13
C VAL A 15 -3.77 2.75 12.08
N ASN A 16 -4.94 3.14 11.57
CA ASN A 16 -5.92 3.95 12.31
C ASN A 16 -5.26 5.19 12.95
N ASP A 17 -4.49 5.94 12.15
CA ASP A 17 -3.78 7.17 12.52
C ASP A 17 -2.65 7.02 13.57
N ILE A 18 -2.21 5.78 13.84
CA ILE A 18 -1.12 5.46 14.76
C ILE A 18 0.01 4.76 14.01
N LYS A 19 1.27 5.10 14.30
CA LYS A 19 2.43 4.40 13.72
C LYS A 19 2.45 2.94 14.20
N ALA A 20 2.35 2.00 13.27
CA ALA A 20 2.31 0.57 13.57
C ALA A 20 2.84 -0.25 12.38
N ASP A 21 3.50 -1.36 12.68
CA ASP A 21 4.12 -2.23 11.66
C ASP A 21 3.18 -3.35 11.16
N LYS A 22 2.02 -3.53 11.83
CA LYS A 22 1.05 -4.59 11.54
C LYS A 22 -0.35 -4.02 11.53
N ALA A 23 -1.16 -4.48 10.57
CA ALA A 23 -2.57 -4.14 10.46
C ALA A 23 -3.40 -5.40 10.21
N VAL A 24 -4.61 -5.45 10.75
CA VAL A 24 -5.55 -6.58 10.60
C VAL A 24 -6.67 -6.23 9.62
N ALA A 25 -7.39 -7.23 9.13
CA ALA A 25 -8.52 -6.99 8.22
C ALA A 25 -9.53 -6.03 8.88
N GLY A 26 -9.95 -5.00 8.14
CA GLY A 26 -10.82 -3.93 8.63
C GLY A 26 -10.11 -2.61 8.97
N ASP A 27 -8.80 -2.62 9.24
CA ASP A 27 -8.08 -1.38 9.58
C ASP A 27 -7.94 -0.41 8.39
N VAL A 28 -7.82 0.88 8.70
CA VAL A 28 -7.40 1.91 7.74
C VAL A 28 -5.87 2.01 7.75
N ARG A 29 -5.26 1.91 6.58
CA ARG A 29 -3.80 1.99 6.41
C ARG A 29 -3.43 3.21 5.58
N THR A 30 -2.45 3.95 6.07
CA THR A 30 -1.88 5.11 5.36
C THR A 30 -0.37 4.90 5.22
N PHE A 31 0.16 5.03 4.02
CA PHE A 31 1.59 4.91 3.72
C PHE A 31 1.97 5.85 2.57
N GLN A 32 3.25 6.21 2.50
CA GLN A 32 3.76 7.08 1.44
C GLN A 32 3.87 6.31 0.12
N LEU A 33 3.48 6.95 -0.98
CA LEU A 33 3.52 6.38 -2.32
C LEU A 33 4.39 7.25 -3.23
N PRO A 34 5.49 6.73 -3.81
CA PRO A 34 6.43 7.53 -4.60
C PRO A 34 5.97 7.76 -6.06
N PHE A 35 4.76 7.31 -6.40
CA PHE A 35 4.16 7.45 -7.71
C PHE A 35 2.67 7.70 -7.60
N ARG A 36 2.07 8.21 -8.67
CA ARG A 36 0.64 8.51 -8.73
C ARG A 36 -0.16 7.24 -9.06
N ILE A 37 -1.20 6.95 -8.28
CA ILE A 37 -2.19 5.90 -8.56
C ILE A 37 -3.56 6.50 -8.86
N ARG A 38 -4.44 5.67 -9.40
CA ARG A 38 -5.85 5.93 -9.67
C ARG A 38 -6.71 5.10 -8.72
N LEU A 39 -7.94 5.55 -8.50
CA LEU A 39 -8.92 4.81 -7.68
C LEU A 39 -9.28 3.43 -8.25
N SER A 40 -9.04 3.20 -9.55
CA SER A 40 -9.29 1.92 -10.23
C SER A 40 -8.15 0.91 -10.07
N ASP A 41 -6.99 1.33 -9.56
CA ASP A 41 -5.84 0.45 -9.45
C ASP A 41 -6.06 -0.62 -8.37
N LYS A 42 -5.53 -1.82 -8.61
CA LYS A 42 -5.64 -2.94 -7.68
C LYS A 42 -4.32 -3.11 -6.94
N LEU A 43 -4.39 -3.19 -5.62
CA LEU A 43 -3.24 -3.45 -4.77
C LEU A 43 -3.19 -4.94 -4.41
N TYR A 44 -2.01 -5.53 -4.54
CA TYR A 44 -1.76 -6.93 -4.19
C TYR A 44 -0.59 -7.02 -3.21
N LYS A 45 -0.62 -8.00 -2.31
CA LYS A 45 0.55 -8.38 -1.52
C LYS A 45 1.35 -9.41 -2.32
N VAL A 46 2.61 -9.12 -2.58
CA VAL A 46 3.54 -10.10 -3.17
C VAL A 46 3.81 -11.19 -2.13
N LEU A 47 3.59 -12.45 -2.52
CA LEU A 47 3.88 -13.63 -1.72
C LEU A 47 5.05 -14.36 -2.38
N ASN A 48 6.12 -14.58 -1.63
CA ASN A 48 7.24 -15.45 -2.01
C ASN A 48 7.15 -16.76 -1.24
#